data_AF-A0AAP0KNS1-F1
#
_entry.id   AF-A0AAP0KNS1-F1
#
_cell.length_a   1.000
_cell.length_b   1.000
_cell.length_c   1.000
_cell.angle_alpha   90.00
_cell.angle_beta   90.00
_cell.angle_gamma   90.00
#
_symmetry.space_group_name_H-M   'P 1'
#
loop_
_entity.id
_entity.type
_entity.pdbx_description
1 polymer ?
#
loop_
_entity_poly.entity_id
_entity_poly.type
_entity_poly.pdbx_seq_one_letter_code
_entity_poly.pdbx_strand_id
1 'polypeptide(L)'
;MSSSSGSGQGRTDDFSVFVLASDLGIDARPFLDQHNNEHDEDEDEDEEDKWHDCSNEDFSDLESLQVLRVQGFDKSSNRILRIVGKYFPAPVVSAERLKKYVFQKILTELPEGPFCIVYMHSTVQKEDNSPGMTILRWIYEGLPSIVKDRLQVVYFVHPGLRSRLLLATLGRFFLSGGVYWKIKYISRLQYLWEYVRKEEIEVPDFVKDHDNVLENRPLTDYGIEPDPMHLSEIPAMAGSYSFGRHEDRWASREYTT
;
A
#
# COMPACT_ATOMS: atom_id res chain seq x y z
N MET A 1 -48.59 -12.97 63.63
CA MET A 1 -49.07 -11.95 62.66
C MET A 1 -47.81 -11.34 62.05
N SER A 2 -47.19 -11.97 61.05
CA SER A 2 -47.55 -11.97 59.62
C SER A 2 -47.13 -10.66 58.94
N SER A 3 -46.02 -10.76 58.19
CA SER A 3 -45.76 -10.17 56.86
C SER A 3 -46.59 -8.97 56.39
N SER A 4 -45.94 -7.90 55.94
CA SER A 4 -45.79 -7.62 54.49
C SER A 4 -45.09 -6.28 54.22
N SER A 5 -44.34 -6.31 53.13
CA SER A 5 -43.48 -5.33 52.49
C SER A 5 -44.26 -4.28 51.69
N GLY A 6 -43.66 -3.10 51.53
CA GLY A 6 -44.11 -2.03 50.64
C GLY A 6 -42.99 -1.04 50.36
N SER A 7 -42.24 -1.32 49.30
CA SER A 7 -41.09 -0.59 48.77
C SER A 7 -41.46 0.80 48.27
N GLY A 8 -40.66 1.80 48.67
CA GLY A 8 -40.65 3.12 48.05
C GLY A 8 -39.86 3.13 46.75
N GLN A 9 -40.31 3.93 45.79
CA GLN A 9 -39.43 4.48 44.77
C GLN A 9 -39.97 5.84 44.33
N GLY A 10 -39.24 6.88 44.73
CA GLY A 10 -39.43 8.24 44.23
C GLY A 10 -38.96 8.30 42.78
N ARG A 11 -39.79 8.87 41.91
CA ARG A 11 -39.41 9.27 40.55
C ARG A 11 -38.49 10.49 40.65
N THR A 12 -37.27 10.36 40.16
CA THR A 12 -36.42 11.49 39.78
C THR A 12 -36.63 11.73 38.29
N ASP A 13 -37.40 12.76 37.96
CA ASP A 13 -37.48 13.30 36.60
C ASP A 13 -36.19 14.09 36.34
N ASP A 14 -35.25 13.49 35.61
CA ASP A 14 -34.04 14.17 35.16
C ASP A 14 -34.38 15.15 34.04
N PHE A 15 -34.42 16.44 34.40
CA PHE A 15 -34.55 17.56 33.47
C PHE A 15 -33.20 17.80 32.77
N SER A 16 -33.02 17.32 31.55
CA SER A 16 -31.85 17.63 30.73
C SER A 16 -32.14 18.79 29.78
N VAL A 17 -31.52 19.95 30.01
CA VAL A 17 -31.52 21.07 29.07
C VAL A 17 -30.28 20.95 28.18
N PHE A 18 -30.48 20.93 26.86
CA PHE A 18 -29.40 20.98 25.89
C PHE A 18 -29.51 22.25 25.03
N VAL A 19 -28.40 22.98 24.94
CA VAL A 19 -28.25 24.15 24.07
C VAL A 19 -27.87 23.64 22.68
N LEU A 20 -28.79 23.76 21.73
CA LEU A 20 -28.53 23.50 20.32
C LEU A 20 -27.88 24.76 19.71
N ALA A 21 -26.66 24.61 19.19
CA ALA A 21 -26.13 25.55 18.21
C ALA A 21 -26.90 25.34 16.89
N SER A 22 -27.73 26.32 16.54
CA SER A 22 -28.74 26.23 15.47
C SER A 22 -28.21 26.47 14.05
N ASP A 23 -26.97 26.10 13.72
CA ASP A 23 -26.37 26.49 12.44
C ASP A 23 -25.89 25.37 11.51
N LEU A 24 -26.07 24.09 11.85
CA LEU A 24 -25.80 22.99 10.92
C LEU A 24 -26.92 21.94 10.93
N GLY A 25 -27.80 22.03 9.93
CA GLY A 25 -28.90 21.09 9.72
C GLY A 25 -28.43 19.72 9.23
N ILE A 26 -27.88 18.91 10.12
CA ILE A 26 -27.57 17.49 9.87
C ILE A 26 -28.45 16.65 10.80
N ASP A 27 -29.28 15.79 10.21
CA ASP A 27 -30.16 14.87 10.92
C ASP A 27 -29.32 13.82 11.66
N ALA A 28 -29.41 13.78 12.99
CA ALA A 28 -28.63 12.87 13.85
C ALA A 28 -29.31 11.51 14.10
N ARG A 29 -30.49 11.27 13.51
CA ARG A 29 -31.19 9.99 13.57
C ARG A 29 -30.38 8.78 13.12
N PRO A 30 -29.43 8.86 12.15
CA PRO A 30 -28.64 7.70 11.74
C PRO A 30 -27.70 7.17 12.83
N PHE A 31 -27.48 7.92 13.92
CA PHE A 31 -26.55 7.55 14.99
C PHE A 31 -27.23 6.98 16.24
N LEU A 32 -28.56 6.90 16.26
CA LEU A 32 -29.32 6.42 17.43
C LEU A 32 -29.76 4.95 17.32
N ASP A 33 -29.70 4.35 16.13
CA ASP A 33 -30.17 2.97 15.91
C ASP A 33 -29.11 1.88 16.16
N GLN A 34 -27.91 2.24 16.61
CA GLN A 34 -26.84 1.29 16.97
C GLN A 34 -26.62 1.23 18.48
N HIS A 35 -27.62 0.78 19.22
CA HIS A 35 -27.36 0.18 20.54
C HIS A 35 -28.53 -0.73 20.96
N ASN A 36 -28.54 -1.94 20.40
CA ASN A 36 -29.03 -3.14 21.09
C ASN A 36 -28.41 -4.37 20.40
N ASN A 37 -27.37 -4.92 21.02
CA ASN A 37 -26.77 -6.23 20.72
C ASN A 37 -27.76 -7.34 21.08
N GLU A 38 -28.21 -8.13 20.11
CA GLU A 38 -28.47 -9.58 20.24
C GLU A 38 -28.29 -10.24 18.84
N HIS A 39 -27.45 -11.28 18.76
CA HIS A 39 -27.08 -12.16 17.62
C HIS A 39 -25.92 -11.74 16.69
N ASP A 40 -24.71 -12.17 17.05
CA ASP A 40 -23.46 -12.14 16.25
C ASP A 40 -23.22 -13.48 15.49
N GLU A 41 -24.26 -14.10 14.90
CA GLU A 41 -24.08 -15.34 14.11
C GLU A 41 -24.62 -15.26 12.66
N ASP A 42 -25.37 -14.20 12.30
CA ASP A 42 -26.01 -14.09 10.98
C ASP A 42 -25.26 -13.20 9.97
N GLU A 43 -24.32 -12.34 10.39
CA GLU A 43 -23.58 -11.44 9.46
C GLU A 43 -22.44 -12.16 8.70
N ASP A 44 -21.92 -13.27 9.23
CA ASP A 44 -20.85 -14.03 8.58
C ASP A 44 -21.37 -14.92 7.43
N GLU A 45 -22.61 -15.43 7.52
CA GLU A 45 -23.23 -16.26 6.46
C GLU A 45 -23.58 -15.43 5.20
N ASP A 46 -24.08 -14.20 5.37
CA ASP A 46 -24.42 -13.28 4.27
C ASP A 46 -23.17 -12.77 3.52
N GLU A 47 -22.03 -12.61 4.21
CA GLU A 47 -20.75 -12.32 3.56
C GLU A 47 -20.29 -13.54 2.77
N GLU A 48 -20.24 -14.76 3.36
CA GLU A 48 -19.81 -16.01 2.69
C GLU A 48 -20.59 -16.29 1.40
N ASP A 49 -21.91 -16.09 1.40
CA ASP A 49 -22.78 -16.36 0.24
C ASP A 49 -22.52 -15.43 -0.96
N LYS A 50 -21.92 -14.26 -0.75
CA LYS A 50 -21.57 -13.32 -1.83
C LYS A 50 -20.33 -13.75 -2.63
N TRP A 51 -19.48 -14.61 -2.07
CA TRP A 51 -18.20 -15.00 -2.68
C TRP A 51 -18.34 -16.09 -3.74
N HIS A 52 -19.46 -16.81 -3.76
CA HIS A 52 -19.71 -17.92 -4.67
C HIS A 52 -19.89 -17.51 -6.15
N ASP A 53 -20.05 -16.21 -6.45
CA ASP A 53 -20.17 -15.70 -7.82
C ASP A 53 -18.82 -15.45 -8.54
N CYS A 54 -17.68 -15.74 -7.90
CA CYS A 54 -16.36 -15.65 -8.58
C CYS A 54 -16.06 -16.86 -9.48
N SER A 55 -16.94 -17.87 -9.53
CA SER A 55 -16.67 -19.17 -10.15
C SER A 55 -16.84 -19.22 -11.67
N ASN A 56 -17.40 -18.18 -12.31
CA ASN A 56 -17.78 -18.20 -13.73
C ASN A 56 -17.01 -17.25 -14.66
N GLU A 57 -16.07 -16.44 -14.14
CA GLU A 57 -15.24 -15.55 -14.96
C GLU A 57 -13.88 -16.19 -15.30
N ASP A 58 -13.51 -16.16 -16.58
CA ASP A 58 -12.19 -16.58 -17.04
C ASP A 58 -11.16 -15.46 -16.88
N PHE A 59 -10.08 -15.74 -16.16
CA PHE A 59 -8.94 -14.85 -15.91
C PHE A 59 -7.65 -15.32 -16.58
N SER A 60 -7.74 -16.27 -17.54
CA SER A 60 -6.57 -16.80 -18.26
C SER A 60 -5.75 -15.72 -18.96
N ASP A 61 -6.41 -14.64 -19.40
CA ASP A 61 -5.76 -13.45 -19.94
C ASP A 61 -4.87 -12.76 -18.90
N LEU A 62 -5.39 -12.49 -17.70
CA LEU A 62 -4.63 -11.87 -16.61
C LEU A 62 -3.53 -12.78 -16.06
N GLU A 63 -3.76 -14.09 -16.05
CA GLU A 63 -2.76 -15.09 -15.67
C GLU A 63 -1.59 -15.08 -16.66
N SER A 64 -1.89 -14.99 -17.97
CA SER A 64 -0.87 -14.96 -19.03
C SER A 64 0.03 -13.73 -18.94
N LEU A 65 -0.48 -12.62 -18.40
CA LEU A 65 0.28 -11.39 -18.16
C LEU A 65 1.21 -11.48 -16.94
N GLN A 66 1.01 -12.50 -16.09
CA GLN A 66 1.84 -12.75 -14.90
C GLN A 66 1.89 -11.57 -13.91
N VAL A 67 0.81 -10.77 -13.86
CA VAL A 67 0.67 -9.62 -12.95
C VAL A 67 0.76 -10.08 -11.50
N LEU A 68 0.08 -11.18 -11.18
CA LEU A 68 0.08 -11.83 -9.87
C LEU A 68 0.62 -13.25 -10.04
N ARG A 69 1.61 -13.63 -9.23
CA ARG A 69 2.09 -15.02 -9.21
C ARG A 69 2.50 -15.40 -7.80
N VAL A 70 1.99 -16.54 -7.32
CA VAL A 70 2.45 -17.10 -6.05
C VAL A 70 3.75 -17.87 -6.30
N GLN A 71 4.78 -17.55 -5.53
CA GLN A 71 6.12 -18.12 -5.69
C GLN A 71 6.80 -18.34 -4.34
N GLY A 72 7.57 -19.41 -4.23
CA GLY A 72 8.55 -19.64 -3.17
C GLY A 72 8.12 -19.28 -1.74
N PHE A 73 9.10 -18.96 -0.92
CA PHE A 73 8.93 -18.49 0.46
C PHE A 73 9.98 -17.43 0.82
N ASP A 74 9.61 -16.49 1.70
CA ASP A 74 10.59 -15.60 2.31
C ASP A 74 11.42 -16.34 3.39
N LYS A 75 12.45 -15.69 3.92
CA LYS A 75 13.31 -16.30 4.97
C LYS A 75 12.58 -16.53 6.29
N SER A 76 11.44 -15.89 6.50
CA SER A 76 10.55 -16.10 7.63
C SER A 76 9.51 -17.20 7.36
N SER A 77 9.64 -17.93 6.25
CA SER A 77 8.72 -18.99 5.80
C SER A 77 7.31 -18.51 5.45
N ASN A 78 7.14 -17.24 5.09
CA ASN A 78 5.89 -16.74 4.54
C ASN A 78 5.83 -17.03 3.04
N ARG A 79 4.67 -17.48 2.54
CA ARG A 79 4.44 -17.67 1.11
C ARG A 79 4.48 -16.32 0.38
N ILE A 80 5.14 -16.22 -0.78
CA ILE A 80 5.26 -14.92 -1.48
C ILE A 80 4.20 -14.81 -2.58
N LEU A 81 3.42 -13.73 -2.54
CA LEU A 81 2.63 -13.24 -3.66
C LEU A 81 3.42 -12.16 -4.38
N ARG A 82 3.96 -12.49 -5.56
CA ARG A 82 4.66 -11.55 -6.44
C ARG A 82 3.65 -10.74 -7.24
N ILE A 83 3.76 -9.42 -7.16
CA ILE A 83 2.94 -8.48 -7.92
C ILE A 83 3.85 -7.61 -8.79
N VAL A 84 3.66 -7.62 -10.11
CA VAL A 84 4.44 -6.81 -11.04
C VAL A 84 3.54 -5.72 -11.64
N GLY A 85 3.70 -4.48 -11.16
CA GLY A 85 2.83 -3.38 -11.55
C GLY A 85 2.87 -3.09 -13.05
N LYS A 86 4.04 -3.13 -13.69
CA LYS A 86 4.21 -2.84 -15.13
C LYS A 86 3.35 -3.71 -16.04
N TYR A 87 3.02 -4.94 -15.61
CA TYR A 87 2.26 -5.88 -16.43
C TYR A 87 0.75 -5.66 -16.34
N PHE A 88 0.27 -4.84 -15.41
CA PHE A 88 -1.16 -4.60 -15.26
C PHE A 88 -1.65 -3.62 -16.34
N PRO A 89 -2.63 -3.97 -17.20
CA PRO A 89 -3.10 -3.08 -18.25
C PRO A 89 -4.33 -2.31 -17.75
N ALA A 90 -4.11 -1.19 -17.06
CA ALA A 90 -5.15 -0.42 -16.40
C ALA A 90 -6.28 0.10 -17.32
N PRO A 91 -6.02 0.51 -18.59
CA PRO A 91 -7.08 1.01 -19.46
C PRO A 91 -8.13 -0.02 -19.87
N VAL A 92 -7.82 -1.32 -19.79
CA VAL A 92 -8.69 -2.40 -20.32
C VAL A 92 -9.28 -3.29 -19.23
N VAL A 93 -8.70 -3.30 -18.02
CA VAL A 93 -9.18 -4.13 -16.91
C VAL A 93 -10.03 -3.29 -15.97
N SER A 94 -11.30 -3.68 -15.79
CA SER A 94 -12.18 -3.02 -14.82
C SER A 94 -11.76 -3.31 -13.38
N ALA A 95 -12.10 -2.39 -12.47
CA ALA A 95 -11.82 -2.55 -11.05
C ALA A 95 -12.47 -3.82 -10.47
N GLU A 96 -13.70 -4.12 -10.86
CA GLU A 96 -14.45 -5.31 -10.44
C GLU A 96 -13.77 -6.60 -10.89
N ARG A 97 -13.36 -6.68 -12.16
CA ARG A 97 -12.63 -7.84 -12.70
C ARG A 97 -11.31 -8.04 -11.96
N LEU A 98 -10.56 -6.96 -11.70
CA LEU A 98 -9.33 -7.03 -10.92
C LEU A 98 -9.59 -7.53 -9.49
N LYS A 99 -10.65 -7.05 -8.83
CA LYS A 99 -11.01 -7.49 -7.48
C LYS A 99 -11.30 -8.99 -7.45
N LYS A 100 -12.15 -9.49 -8.35
CA LYS A 100 -12.47 -10.91 -8.46
C LYS A 100 -11.22 -11.75 -8.73
N TYR A 101 -10.34 -11.30 -9.64
CA TYR A 101 -9.08 -11.98 -9.92
C TYR A 101 -8.15 -12.07 -8.70
N VAL A 102 -7.95 -10.96 -7.97
CA VAL A 102 -7.14 -10.95 -6.75
C VAL A 102 -7.70 -11.91 -5.70
N PHE A 103 -9.02 -11.91 -5.53
CA PHE A 103 -9.70 -12.74 -4.54
C PHE A 103 -9.56 -14.22 -4.90
N GLN A 104 -9.85 -14.59 -6.14
CA GLN A 104 -9.65 -15.94 -6.64
C GLN A 104 -8.20 -16.38 -6.43
N LYS A 105 -7.21 -15.56 -6.81
CA LYS A 105 -5.79 -15.90 -6.68
C LYS A 105 -5.38 -16.15 -5.22
N ILE A 106 -5.78 -15.27 -4.30
CA ILE A 106 -5.43 -15.39 -2.89
C ILE A 106 -6.14 -16.57 -2.25
N LEU A 107 -7.45 -16.73 -2.46
CA LEU A 107 -8.22 -17.78 -1.80
C LEU A 107 -7.85 -19.19 -2.33
N THR A 108 -7.52 -19.31 -3.61
CA THR A 108 -7.18 -20.61 -4.21
C THR A 108 -5.71 -21.00 -4.04
N GLU A 109 -4.77 -20.07 -4.22
CA GLU A 109 -3.33 -20.38 -4.17
C GLU A 109 -2.68 -20.08 -2.82
N LEU A 110 -3.34 -19.31 -1.95
CA LEU A 110 -2.91 -19.02 -0.58
C LEU A 110 -3.99 -19.40 0.45
N PRO A 111 -4.49 -20.66 0.47
CA PRO A 111 -5.58 -21.04 1.36
C PRO A 111 -5.17 -21.01 2.83
N GLU A 112 -3.91 -21.33 3.16
CA GLU A 112 -3.45 -21.48 4.55
C GLU A 112 -2.09 -20.80 4.83
N GLY A 113 -1.85 -20.49 6.10
CA GLY A 113 -0.56 -19.97 6.60
C GLY A 113 -0.30 -18.48 6.31
N PRO A 114 0.73 -17.90 6.94
CA PRO A 114 1.11 -16.51 6.72
C PRO A 114 1.71 -16.31 5.33
N PHE A 115 1.48 -15.14 4.75
CA PHE A 115 2.02 -14.78 3.44
C PHE A 115 2.54 -13.35 3.43
N CYS A 116 3.37 -13.05 2.44
CA CYS A 116 3.87 -11.71 2.18
C CYS A 116 3.67 -11.33 0.71
N ILE A 117 3.68 -10.03 0.46
CA ILE A 117 3.54 -9.48 -0.89
C ILE A 117 4.86 -8.86 -1.29
N VAL A 118 5.36 -9.19 -2.48
CA VAL A 118 6.46 -8.46 -3.11
C VAL A 118 5.90 -7.69 -4.29
N TYR A 119 5.70 -6.39 -4.11
CA TYR A 119 5.20 -5.49 -5.13
C TYR A 119 6.34 -4.78 -5.84
N MET A 120 6.54 -5.10 -7.11
CA MET A 120 7.54 -4.50 -7.98
C MET A 120 6.92 -3.33 -8.76
N HIS A 121 7.40 -2.13 -8.48
CA HIS A 121 6.85 -0.88 -9.02
C HIS A 121 7.78 -0.18 -10.02
N SER A 122 8.83 -0.86 -10.45
CA SER A 122 9.75 -0.33 -11.46
C SER A 122 8.99 0.02 -12.73
N THR A 123 9.23 1.23 -13.24
CA THR A 123 8.62 1.71 -14.49
C THR A 123 7.08 1.72 -14.51
N VAL A 124 6.43 1.73 -13.35
CA VAL A 124 4.96 1.87 -13.28
C VAL A 124 4.57 3.31 -13.60
N GLN A 125 3.74 3.47 -14.63
CA GLN A 125 3.06 4.73 -14.95
C GLN A 125 1.64 4.68 -14.41
N LYS A 126 1.16 5.77 -13.83
CA LYS A 126 -0.13 5.80 -13.14
C LYS A 126 -1.29 5.63 -14.12
N GLU A 127 -1.14 6.20 -15.31
CA GLU A 127 -2.16 6.28 -16.35
C GLU A 127 -2.30 4.95 -17.11
N ASP A 128 -1.21 4.20 -17.21
CA ASP A 128 -1.15 2.98 -18.05
C ASP A 128 -1.26 1.70 -17.21
N ASN A 129 -0.57 1.65 -16.06
CA ASN A 129 -0.26 0.39 -15.39
C ASN A 129 -0.62 0.36 -13.90
N SER A 130 -1.46 1.29 -13.43
CA SER A 130 -1.86 1.36 -12.03
C SER A 130 -3.39 1.41 -11.89
N PRO A 131 -4.00 0.51 -11.12
CA PRO A 131 -5.43 0.61 -10.80
C PRO A 131 -5.74 1.80 -9.89
N GLY A 132 -4.73 2.44 -9.29
CA GLY A 132 -4.90 3.56 -8.38
C GLY A 132 -5.23 3.15 -6.94
N MET A 133 -4.98 4.07 -6.00
CA MET A 133 -5.05 3.79 -4.56
C MET A 133 -6.46 3.45 -4.07
N THR A 134 -7.50 4.10 -4.63
CA THR A 134 -8.89 3.85 -4.25
C THR A 134 -9.34 2.43 -4.59
N ILE A 135 -8.97 1.93 -5.77
CA ILE A 135 -9.30 0.56 -6.19
C ILE A 135 -8.53 -0.45 -5.34
N LEU A 136 -7.23 -0.21 -5.09
CA LEU A 136 -6.44 -1.09 -4.20
C LEU A 136 -7.01 -1.14 -2.79
N ARG A 137 -7.43 0.00 -2.24
CA ARG A 137 -8.12 0.07 -0.95
C ARG A 137 -9.42 -0.75 -0.98
N TRP A 138 -10.25 -0.58 -1.99
CA TRP A 138 -11.52 -1.28 -2.11
C TRP A 138 -11.36 -2.81 -2.25
N ILE A 139 -10.29 -3.26 -2.92
CA ILE A 139 -9.92 -4.68 -2.96
C ILE A 139 -9.51 -5.14 -1.57
N TYR A 140 -8.60 -4.42 -0.89
CA TYR A 140 -8.13 -4.80 0.44
C TYR A 140 -9.25 -4.82 1.49
N GLU A 141 -10.08 -3.78 1.55
CA GLU A 141 -11.19 -3.69 2.51
C GLU A 141 -12.19 -4.81 2.30
N GLY A 142 -12.40 -5.24 1.04
CA GLY A 142 -13.26 -6.36 0.74
C GLY A 142 -12.70 -7.74 1.08
N LEU A 143 -11.41 -7.90 1.41
CA LEU A 143 -10.86 -9.22 1.76
C LEU A 143 -11.40 -9.70 3.12
N PRO A 144 -11.57 -11.01 3.36
CA PRO A 144 -11.96 -11.52 4.67
C PRO A 144 -10.90 -11.15 5.73
N SER A 145 -11.34 -10.88 6.97
CA SER A 145 -10.46 -10.51 8.09
C SER A 145 -9.34 -11.55 8.29
N ILE A 146 -9.67 -12.83 8.20
CA ILE A 146 -8.71 -13.94 8.31
C ILE A 146 -7.57 -13.86 7.27
N VAL A 147 -7.85 -13.40 6.05
CA VAL A 147 -6.82 -13.21 5.01
C VAL A 147 -5.96 -11.99 5.33
N LYS A 148 -6.58 -10.91 5.80
CA LYS A 148 -5.87 -9.67 6.18
C LYS A 148 -4.88 -9.90 7.34
N ASP A 149 -5.25 -10.74 8.30
CA ASP A 149 -4.41 -11.07 9.45
C ASP A 149 -3.22 -11.96 9.09
N ARG A 150 -3.41 -12.84 8.09
CA ARG A 150 -2.34 -13.71 7.55
C ARG A 150 -1.29 -12.95 6.76
N LEU A 151 -1.63 -11.80 6.16
CA LEU A 151 -0.65 -10.94 5.49
C LEU A 151 0.33 -10.37 6.53
N GLN A 152 1.61 -10.74 6.45
CA GLN A 152 2.62 -10.31 7.42
C GLN A 152 3.34 -9.04 7.00
N VAL A 153 3.72 -8.94 5.73
CA VAL A 153 4.58 -7.86 5.22
C VAL A 153 4.34 -7.61 3.73
N VAL A 154 4.47 -6.35 3.33
CA VAL A 154 4.41 -5.91 1.94
C VAL A 154 5.75 -5.25 1.59
N TYR A 155 6.58 -5.95 0.83
CA TYR A 155 7.82 -5.42 0.27
C TYR A 155 7.49 -4.58 -0.96
N PHE A 156 7.63 -3.27 -0.82
CA PHE A 156 7.40 -2.30 -1.90
C PHE A 156 8.74 -1.99 -2.57
N VAL A 157 9.01 -2.64 -3.71
CA VAL A 157 10.26 -2.59 -4.47
C VAL A 157 10.25 -1.47 -5.49
N HIS A 158 11.32 -0.67 -5.49
CA HIS A 158 11.53 0.54 -6.29
C HIS A 158 10.36 1.55 -6.20
N PRO A 159 9.94 1.95 -4.99
CA PRO A 159 8.94 2.98 -4.85
C PRO A 159 9.56 4.32 -5.25
N GLY A 160 8.99 5.02 -6.25
CA GLY A 160 9.42 6.37 -6.61
C GLY A 160 9.06 7.41 -5.53
N LEU A 161 9.62 8.61 -5.62
CA LEU A 161 9.31 9.71 -4.69
C LEU A 161 7.81 10.04 -4.62
N ARG A 162 7.12 10.03 -5.77
CA ARG A 162 5.67 10.31 -5.83
C ARG A 162 4.86 9.27 -5.05
N SER A 163 5.17 7.98 -5.18
CA SER A 163 4.44 6.93 -4.46
C SER A 163 4.79 6.90 -2.98
N ARG A 164 6.04 7.19 -2.59
CA ARG A 164 6.42 7.41 -1.19
C ARG A 164 5.66 8.59 -0.57
N LEU A 165 5.59 9.72 -1.26
CA LEU A 165 4.87 10.91 -0.76
C LEU A 165 3.37 10.65 -0.66
N LEU A 166 2.80 9.97 -1.66
CA LEU A 166 1.39 9.56 -1.65
C LEU A 166 1.07 8.66 -0.45
N LEU A 167 1.89 7.64 -0.19
CA LEU A 167 1.69 6.77 0.97
C LEU A 167 1.96 7.49 2.30
N ALA A 168 2.95 8.38 2.36
CA ALA A 168 3.22 9.15 3.57
C ALA A 168 2.07 10.10 3.94
N THR A 169 1.44 10.71 2.94
CA THR A 169 0.35 11.69 3.12
C THR A 169 -1.02 11.05 3.27
N LEU A 170 -1.33 10.06 2.42
CA LEU A 170 -2.64 9.44 2.33
C LEU A 170 -2.68 8.00 2.84
N GLY A 171 -1.54 7.30 2.92
CA GLY A 171 -1.50 5.87 3.25
C GLY A 171 -2.16 5.54 4.58
N ARG A 172 -2.07 6.41 5.60
CA ARG A 172 -2.75 6.21 6.89
C ARG A 172 -4.28 6.18 6.79
N PHE A 173 -4.86 6.92 5.84
CA PHE A 173 -6.31 6.99 5.65
C PHE A 173 -6.82 5.90 4.71
N PHE A 174 -6.02 5.53 3.70
CA PHE A 174 -6.44 4.60 2.64
C PHE A 174 -6.00 3.15 2.88
N LEU A 175 -4.99 2.91 3.70
CA LEU A 175 -4.49 1.57 4.04
C LEU A 175 -4.79 1.28 5.52
N SER A 176 -6.07 1.32 5.86
CA SER A 176 -6.62 0.99 7.18
C SER A 176 -6.36 -0.50 7.54
N GLY A 177 -6.67 -0.90 8.79
CA GLY A 177 -6.49 -2.29 9.23
C GLY A 177 -5.02 -2.73 9.36
N GLY A 178 -4.12 -1.78 9.64
CA GLY A 178 -2.72 -2.07 9.96
C GLY A 178 -1.80 -2.34 8.76
N VAL A 179 -2.29 -2.42 7.52
CA VAL A 179 -1.47 -2.70 6.33
C VAL A 179 -0.39 -1.65 6.13
N TYR A 180 -0.69 -0.38 6.38
CA TYR A 180 0.30 0.69 6.28
C TYR A 180 1.58 0.38 7.08
N TRP A 181 1.43 -0.23 8.27
CA TRP A 181 2.54 -0.61 9.14
C TRP A 181 3.27 -1.88 8.66
N LYS A 182 2.63 -2.68 7.80
CA LYS A 182 3.21 -3.88 7.17
C LYS A 182 4.06 -3.53 5.93
N ILE A 183 4.04 -2.28 5.44
CA ILE A 183 4.80 -1.87 4.26
C ILE A 183 6.27 -1.64 4.60
N LYS A 184 7.15 -2.32 3.84
CA LYS A 184 8.60 -2.08 3.84
C LYS A 184 9.04 -1.54 2.49
N TYR A 185 9.64 -0.35 2.48
CA TYR A 185 10.17 0.26 1.27
C TYR A 185 11.54 -0.33 0.93
N ILE A 186 11.67 -0.88 -0.27
CA ILE A 186 12.88 -1.51 -0.78
C ILE A 186 13.36 -0.70 -1.99
N SER A 187 14.30 0.21 -1.77
CA SER A 187 14.82 1.09 -2.82
C SER A 187 15.73 0.39 -3.83
N ARG A 188 16.27 -0.78 -3.48
CA ARG A 188 17.21 -1.56 -4.29
C ARG A 188 16.95 -3.05 -4.09
N LEU A 189 17.14 -3.86 -5.14
CA LEU A 189 16.99 -5.31 -5.06
C LEU A 189 17.95 -5.94 -4.05
N GLN A 190 19.13 -5.36 -3.84
CA GLN A 190 20.09 -5.86 -2.85
C GLN A 190 19.48 -5.99 -1.44
N TYR A 191 18.60 -5.07 -1.04
CA TYR A 191 17.93 -5.10 0.26
C TYR A 191 16.77 -6.09 0.29
N LEU A 192 16.18 -6.43 -0.86
CA LEU A 192 15.18 -7.51 -0.92
C LEU A 192 15.80 -8.85 -0.54
N TRP A 193 17.05 -9.09 -0.94
CA TRP A 193 17.77 -10.33 -0.69
C TRP A 193 18.11 -10.58 0.78
N GLU A 194 18.00 -9.56 1.63
CA GLU A 194 18.09 -9.73 3.08
C GLU A 194 16.89 -10.51 3.63
N TYR A 195 15.73 -10.41 2.98
CA TYR A 195 14.47 -11.01 3.41
C TYR A 195 14.03 -12.21 2.59
N VAL A 196 14.37 -12.24 1.30
CA VAL A 196 13.94 -13.29 0.35
C VAL A 196 15.17 -13.90 -0.33
N ARG A 197 15.15 -15.22 -0.59
CA ARG A 197 16.22 -15.88 -1.36
C ARG A 197 15.99 -15.65 -2.86
N LYS A 198 17.07 -15.50 -3.64
CA LYS A 198 16.97 -15.17 -5.08
C LYS A 198 16.25 -16.24 -5.89
N GLU A 199 16.35 -17.49 -5.46
CA GLU A 199 15.78 -18.66 -6.13
C GLU A 199 14.27 -18.80 -5.87
N GLU A 200 13.74 -18.13 -4.84
CA GLU A 200 12.35 -18.23 -4.40
C GLU A 200 11.43 -17.28 -5.17
N ILE A 201 12.00 -16.24 -5.79
CA ILE A 201 11.24 -15.22 -6.50
C ILE A 201 11.89 -14.88 -7.84
N GLU A 202 11.10 -14.99 -8.90
CA GLU A 202 11.51 -14.55 -10.22
C GLU A 202 11.28 -13.04 -10.36
N VAL A 203 12.39 -12.31 -10.51
CA VAL A 203 12.41 -10.87 -10.78
C VAL A 203 12.54 -10.64 -12.29
N PRO A 204 11.59 -9.91 -12.93
CA PRO A 204 11.69 -9.58 -14.35
C PRO A 204 12.94 -8.76 -14.71
N ASP A 205 13.44 -8.92 -15.94
CA ASP A 205 14.69 -8.28 -16.36
C ASP A 205 14.61 -6.75 -16.34
N PHE A 206 13.49 -6.15 -16.74
CA PHE A 206 13.32 -4.70 -16.66
C PHE A 206 13.44 -4.15 -15.23
N VAL A 207 13.12 -4.95 -14.21
CA VAL A 207 13.27 -4.55 -12.79
C VAL A 207 14.75 -4.56 -12.41
N LYS A 208 15.52 -5.54 -12.92
CA LYS A 208 16.98 -5.60 -12.73
C LYS A 208 17.68 -4.46 -13.47
N ASP A 209 17.25 -4.16 -14.70
CA ASP A 209 17.76 -3.04 -15.47
C ASP A 209 17.51 -1.71 -14.76
N HIS A 210 16.31 -1.52 -14.19
CA HIS A 210 16.00 -0.36 -13.35
C HIS A 210 16.90 -0.30 -12.11
N ASP A 211 17.11 -1.42 -11.42
CA ASP A 211 18.03 -1.48 -10.25
C ASP A 211 19.46 -1.09 -10.62
N ASN A 212 19.96 -1.54 -11.77
CA ASN A 212 21.30 -1.19 -12.28
C ASN A 212 21.42 0.31 -12.57
N VAL A 213 20.36 0.94 -13.09
CA VAL A 213 20.33 2.39 -13.28
C VAL A 213 20.39 3.10 -11.93
N LEU A 214 19.64 2.62 -10.93
CA LEU A 214 19.64 3.19 -9.58
C LEU A 214 20.98 3.03 -8.86
N GLU A 215 21.75 2.00 -9.18
CA GLU A 215 23.11 1.84 -8.66
C GLU A 215 24.03 2.98 -9.09
N ASN A 216 23.95 3.35 -10.37
CA ASN A 216 24.80 4.39 -10.95
C ASN A 216 24.19 5.79 -10.77
N ARG A 217 22.87 5.88 -10.59
CA ARG A 217 22.09 7.13 -10.55
C ARG A 217 21.00 7.06 -9.48
N PRO A 218 21.35 7.02 -8.18
CA PRO A 218 20.40 6.79 -7.09
C PRO A 218 19.31 7.88 -6.97
N LEU A 219 19.54 9.07 -7.51
CA LEU A 219 18.60 10.19 -7.45
C LEU A 219 17.50 10.13 -8.53
N THR A 220 17.59 9.23 -9.51
CA THR A 220 16.61 9.14 -10.60
C THR A 220 15.21 8.73 -10.12
N ASP A 221 15.12 7.89 -9.08
CA ASP A 221 13.86 7.58 -8.39
C ASP A 221 13.19 8.78 -7.70
N TYR A 222 13.94 9.89 -7.54
CA TYR A 222 13.45 11.15 -7.00
C TYR A 222 13.07 12.17 -8.09
N GLY A 223 13.11 11.78 -9.36
CA GLY A 223 12.83 12.68 -10.49
C GLY A 223 13.96 13.67 -10.76
N ILE A 224 15.15 13.43 -10.21
CA ILE A 224 16.35 14.21 -10.46
C ILE A 224 17.14 13.43 -11.52
N GLU A 225 16.97 13.84 -12.77
CA GLU A 225 17.77 13.32 -13.87
C GLU A 225 19.10 14.10 -13.95
N PRO A 226 20.26 13.42 -14.00
CA PRO A 226 21.51 14.11 -14.26
C PRO A 226 21.47 14.70 -15.68
N ASP A 227 21.89 15.96 -15.81
CA ASP A 227 21.93 16.65 -17.10
C ASP A 227 22.72 15.81 -18.12
N PRO A 228 22.10 15.39 -19.24
CA PRO A 228 22.77 14.57 -20.25
C PRO A 228 24.02 15.23 -20.83
N MET A 229 24.15 16.55 -20.73
CA MET A 229 25.30 17.31 -21.24
C MET A 229 26.53 17.32 -20.31
N HIS A 230 26.41 16.90 -19.06
CA HIS A 230 27.50 16.98 -18.06
C HIS A 230 28.21 15.65 -17.79
N LEU A 231 27.91 14.59 -18.54
CA LEU A 231 28.48 13.24 -18.36
C LEU A 231 29.90 13.08 -18.94
N SER A 232 30.41 14.02 -19.74
CA SER A 232 31.75 13.93 -20.35
C SER A 232 32.88 14.50 -19.48
N GLU A 233 32.58 15.15 -18.35
CA GLU A 233 33.58 15.89 -17.55
C GLU A 233 33.85 15.29 -16.17
N ILE A 234 33.90 13.96 -16.06
CA ILE A 234 34.56 13.33 -14.90
C ILE A 234 35.85 12.66 -15.39
N PRO A 235 36.99 13.38 -15.39
CA PRO A 235 38.28 12.72 -15.45
C PRO A 235 38.42 11.83 -14.21
N ALA A 236 38.68 10.55 -14.42
CA ALA A 236 39.09 9.62 -13.38
C ALA A 236 40.45 10.08 -12.82
N MET A 237 40.43 10.96 -11.82
CA MET A 237 41.63 11.38 -11.09
C MET A 237 41.61 10.76 -9.70
N ALA A 238 41.95 9.48 -9.68
CA ALA A 238 42.61 8.90 -8.52
C ALA A 238 44.00 9.56 -8.40
N GLY A 239 44.18 10.42 -7.41
CA GLY A 239 45.52 10.87 -7.02
C GLY A 239 45.59 12.29 -6.48
N SER A 240 45.99 12.38 -5.21
CA SER A 240 46.67 13.48 -4.53
C SER A 240 45.85 14.63 -3.90
N TYR A 241 46.07 14.77 -2.58
CA TYR A 241 46.04 15.94 -1.67
C TYR A 241 45.74 17.32 -2.30
N SER A 242 45.10 18.30 -1.64
CA SER A 242 45.31 18.77 -0.27
C SER A 242 44.17 19.70 0.17
N PHE A 243 43.88 19.60 1.47
CA PHE A 243 43.42 20.65 2.38
C PHE A 243 43.82 22.08 1.96
N GLY A 244 42.88 23.04 1.96
CA GLY A 244 43.16 24.45 1.68
C GLY A 244 41.94 25.37 1.71
N ARG A 245 41.53 25.74 2.93
CA ARG A 245 40.61 26.84 3.27
C ARG A 245 41.26 28.20 2.94
N HIS A 246 40.61 29.12 2.21
CA HIS A 246 40.44 30.52 2.65
C HIS A 246 39.49 31.35 1.76
N GLU A 247 38.85 32.27 2.46
CA GLU A 247 37.79 33.25 2.19
C GLU A 247 38.07 34.36 1.16
N ASP A 248 36.96 34.98 0.75
CA ASP A 248 36.67 36.41 0.51
C ASP A 248 37.68 37.30 -0.25
N ARG A 249 37.19 37.93 -1.33
CA ARG A 249 37.24 39.40 -1.44
C ARG A 249 36.41 39.97 -2.59
N TRP A 250 35.50 40.88 -2.22
CA TRP A 250 35.08 42.00 -3.05
C TRP A 250 36.28 42.74 -3.65
N ALA A 251 36.19 43.07 -4.95
CA ALA A 251 36.79 44.28 -5.50
C ALA A 251 36.08 44.66 -6.81
N SER A 252 35.30 45.75 -6.72
CA SER A 252 34.86 46.57 -7.84
C SER A 252 36.04 47.00 -8.70
N ARG A 253 35.84 47.13 -10.01
CA ARG A 253 36.58 48.07 -10.85
C ARG A 253 35.70 48.53 -12.01
N GLU A 254 35.20 49.75 -11.87
CA GLU A 254 34.92 50.62 -13.01
C GLU A 254 36.21 50.84 -13.82
N TYR A 255 36.08 51.04 -15.14
CA TYR A 255 36.46 52.27 -15.83
C TYR A 255 35.99 52.24 -17.29
N THR A 256 35.11 53.21 -17.61
CA THR A 256 35.03 54.04 -18.83
C THR A 256 35.32 53.44 -20.21
N THR A 257 34.35 53.58 -21.12
CA THR A 257 34.43 54.58 -22.21
C THR A 257 33.04 55.12 -22.54
#